data_AF-A0A524MPS4-F1
#
_entry.id   AF-A0A524MPS4-F1
#
_cell.length_a   1.000
_cell.length_b   1.000
_cell.length_c   1.000
_cell.angle_alpha   90.00
_cell.angle_beta   90.00
_cell.angle_gamma   90.00
#
_symmetry.space_group_name_H-M   'P 1'
#
loop_
_entity.id
_entity.type
_entity.pdbx_description
1 polymer ?
#
loop_
_entity_poly.entity_id
_entity_poly.type
_entity_poly.pdbx_seq_one_letter_code
_entity_poly.pdbx_strand_id
1 'polypeptide(L)'
;GRPGLVGCTPLGVMRLLERYDISPSGKRAVVVGRSTLVGLPLSLLLARKGVDATVTLAHSRTADMAAVVREADIVIGAAGQARMITADMIKPGAAVIDVGVSRTESGIVGDVDYAPVAEVAGFITPMPGGTGPMTIACLMENTLTAAQLQGAFEG
;
A
#
# COMPACT_ATOMS: atom_id res chain seq x y z
N GLY A 1 6.37 -11.79 -16.76
CA GLY A 1 7.72 -11.43 -16.25
C GLY A 1 8.43 -12.68 -15.77
N ARG A 2 9.75 -12.62 -15.60
CA ARG A 2 10.52 -13.71 -14.97
C ARG A 2 10.26 -13.71 -13.46
N PRO A 3 10.27 -14.87 -12.78
CA PRO A 3 10.25 -14.94 -11.32
C PRO A 3 11.42 -14.14 -10.74
N GLY A 4 11.17 -13.41 -9.66
CA GLY A 4 12.18 -12.57 -9.01
C GLY A 4 11.66 -11.98 -7.71
N LEU A 5 12.56 -11.39 -6.93
CA LEU A 5 12.21 -10.75 -5.67
C LEU A 5 11.42 -9.46 -5.93
N VAL A 6 10.48 -9.19 -5.04
CA VAL A 6 9.61 -8.01 -5.08
C VAL A 6 10.01 -7.07 -3.94
N GLY A 7 9.88 -5.76 -4.13
CA GLY A 7 10.14 -4.79 -3.06
C GLY A 7 9.37 -5.14 -1.77
N CYS A 8 10.05 -5.11 -0.63
CA CYS A 8 9.51 -5.62 0.63
C CYS A 8 8.23 -4.89 1.08
N THR A 9 8.19 -3.56 0.95
CA THR A 9 7.00 -2.77 1.33
C THR A 9 5.83 -3.01 0.38
N PRO A 10 5.98 -2.93 -0.96
CA PRO A 10 4.94 -3.35 -1.88
C PRO A 10 4.43 -4.79 -1.62
N LEU A 11 5.33 -5.73 -1.38
CA LEU A 11 4.95 -7.11 -1.04
C LEU A 11 4.17 -7.17 0.28
N GLY A 12 4.59 -6.43 1.29
CA GLY A 12 3.90 -6.34 2.59
C GLY A 12 2.47 -5.82 2.45
N VAL A 13 2.22 -4.84 1.57
CA VAL A 13 0.88 -4.38 1.23
C VAL A 13 0.05 -5.49 0.60
N MET A 14 0.61 -6.23 -0.37
CA MET A 14 -0.07 -7.37 -0.99
C MET A 14 -0.42 -8.47 0.03
N ARG A 15 0.48 -8.75 0.98
CA ARG A 15 0.26 -9.71 2.07
C ARG A 15 -0.82 -9.26 3.05
N LEU A 16 -0.92 -7.96 3.34
CA LEU A 16 -2.03 -7.43 4.15
C LEU A 16 -3.38 -7.58 3.44
N LEU A 17 -3.45 -7.24 2.16
CA LEU A 17 -4.67 -7.41 1.37
C LEU A 17 -5.13 -8.89 1.36
N GLU A 18 -4.19 -9.80 1.13
CA GLU A 18 -4.43 -11.25 1.17
C GLU A 18 -4.89 -11.71 2.56
N ARG A 19 -4.18 -11.32 3.63
CA ARG A 19 -4.47 -11.76 5.00
C ARG A 19 -5.84 -11.34 5.52
N TYR A 20 -6.37 -10.22 5.03
CA TYR A 20 -7.67 -9.68 5.43
C TYR A 20 -8.76 -9.92 4.38
N ASP A 21 -8.52 -10.80 3.40
CA ASP A 21 -9.48 -11.18 2.36
C ASP A 21 -9.98 -9.96 1.52
N ILE A 22 -9.14 -8.94 1.37
CA ILE A 22 -9.42 -7.73 0.60
C ILE A 22 -8.97 -7.98 -0.84
N SER A 23 -9.80 -8.70 -1.61
CA SER A 23 -9.49 -8.98 -3.02
C SER A 23 -9.39 -7.69 -3.86
N PRO A 24 -8.28 -7.43 -4.57
CA PRO A 24 -8.15 -6.31 -5.50
C PRO A 24 -8.78 -6.56 -6.88
N SER A 25 -9.14 -7.81 -7.20
CA SER A 25 -9.60 -8.20 -8.53
C SER A 25 -10.87 -7.45 -8.93
N GLY A 26 -10.82 -6.76 -10.07
CA GLY A 26 -11.91 -5.95 -10.59
C GLY A 26 -12.15 -4.62 -9.85
N LYS A 27 -11.37 -4.32 -8.80
CA LYS A 27 -11.53 -3.10 -8.00
C LYS A 27 -10.68 -1.94 -8.51
N ARG A 28 -11.07 -0.72 -8.15
CA ARG A 28 -10.26 0.49 -8.37
C ARG A 28 -9.29 0.67 -7.22
N ALA A 29 -7.99 0.61 -7.51
CA ALA A 29 -6.93 0.89 -6.55
C ALA A 29 -6.24 2.22 -6.89
N VAL A 30 -6.15 3.12 -5.93
CA VAL A 30 -5.41 4.38 -6.06
C VAL A 30 -4.16 4.31 -5.19
N VAL A 31 -3.00 4.48 -5.81
CA VAL A 31 -1.71 4.62 -5.12
C VAL A 31 -1.33 6.10 -5.14
N VAL A 32 -1.28 6.73 -3.97
CA VAL A 32 -0.90 8.14 -3.80
C VAL A 32 0.58 8.21 -3.47
N GLY A 33 1.39 8.61 -4.45
CA GLY A 33 2.84 8.62 -4.37
C GLY A 33 3.47 7.67 -5.39
N ARG A 34 4.53 8.12 -6.06
CA ARG A 34 5.17 7.44 -7.20
C ARG A 34 6.65 7.19 -7.01
N SER A 35 7.07 6.97 -5.77
CA SER A 35 8.46 6.62 -5.47
C SER A 35 8.83 5.29 -6.14
N THR A 36 10.11 5.14 -6.47
CA THR A 36 10.65 3.89 -7.07
C THR A 36 10.69 2.74 -6.05
N LEU A 37 10.67 3.05 -4.76
CA LEU A 37 10.72 2.05 -3.68
C LEU A 37 9.35 1.46 -3.33
N VAL A 38 8.28 2.25 -3.47
CA VAL A 38 6.95 1.85 -3.00
C VAL A 38 5.88 2.05 -4.07
N GLY A 39 5.59 3.30 -4.44
CA GLY A 39 4.39 3.63 -5.22
C GLY A 39 4.36 3.00 -6.61
N LEU A 40 5.45 3.15 -7.38
CA LEU A 40 5.58 2.56 -8.71
C LEU A 40 5.58 1.02 -8.71
N PRO A 41 6.40 0.32 -7.91
CA PRO A 41 6.36 -1.14 -7.90
C PRO A 41 5.02 -1.68 -7.38
N LEU A 42 4.39 -1.02 -6.39
CA LEU A 42 3.08 -1.45 -5.88
C LEU A 42 1.98 -1.32 -6.93
N SER A 43 1.97 -0.23 -7.71
CA SER A 43 0.96 -0.08 -8.77
C SER A 43 1.05 -1.18 -9.83
N LEU A 44 2.27 -1.62 -10.16
CA LEU A 44 2.50 -2.74 -11.06
C LEU A 44 2.06 -4.08 -10.46
N LEU A 45 2.27 -4.30 -9.16
CA LEU A 45 1.81 -5.52 -8.48
C LEU A 45 0.29 -5.62 -8.44
N LEU A 46 -0.40 -4.51 -8.19
CA LEU A 46 -1.86 -4.46 -8.16
C LEU A 46 -2.46 -4.69 -9.55
N ALA A 47 -1.84 -4.15 -10.60
CA ALA A 47 -2.31 -4.30 -11.98
C ALA A 47 -1.94 -5.65 -12.62
N ARG A 48 -1.09 -6.47 -11.98
CA ARG A 48 -0.60 -7.71 -12.59
C ARG A 48 -1.74 -8.71 -12.80
N LYS A 49 -1.62 -9.54 -13.86
CA LYS A 49 -2.54 -10.65 -14.12
C LYS A 49 -2.66 -11.54 -12.88
N GLY A 50 -3.89 -11.81 -12.45
CA GLY A 50 -4.23 -12.60 -11.26
C GLY A 50 -4.43 -11.77 -9.99
N VAL A 51 -4.03 -10.49 -9.99
CA VAL A 51 -4.44 -9.51 -8.96
C VAL A 51 -5.50 -8.58 -9.54
N ASP A 52 -5.32 -8.18 -10.80
CA ASP A 52 -6.36 -7.64 -11.68
C ASP A 52 -7.10 -6.40 -11.13
N ALA A 53 -6.40 -5.54 -10.40
CA ALA A 53 -6.93 -4.22 -10.02
C ALA A 53 -6.83 -3.24 -11.20
N THR A 54 -7.83 -2.35 -11.32
CA THR A 54 -7.70 -1.14 -12.13
C THR A 54 -6.95 -0.10 -11.32
N VAL A 55 -5.71 0.22 -11.71
CA VAL A 55 -4.81 1.03 -10.88
C VAL A 55 -4.66 2.45 -11.41
N THR A 56 -4.82 3.43 -10.52
CA THR A 56 -4.46 4.82 -10.77
C THR A 56 -3.30 5.23 -9.87
N LEU A 57 -2.25 5.79 -10.46
CA LEU A 57 -1.09 6.32 -9.73
C LEU A 57 -1.22 7.84 -9.62
N ALA A 58 -1.55 8.33 -8.43
CA ALA A 58 -1.67 9.76 -8.13
C ALA A 58 -0.36 10.31 -7.53
N HIS A 59 -0.13 11.62 -7.66
CA HIS A 59 1.09 12.29 -7.19
C HIS A 59 0.88 13.79 -7.03
N SER A 60 1.93 14.53 -6.63
CA SER A 60 1.91 16.00 -6.39
C SER A 60 1.55 16.88 -7.60
N ARG A 61 1.27 16.27 -8.77
CA ARG A 61 0.81 16.97 -10.00
C ARG A 61 -0.56 16.47 -10.47
N THR A 62 -1.21 15.60 -9.70
CA THR A 62 -2.60 15.22 -9.92
C THR A 62 -3.46 16.46 -9.64
N ALA A 63 -4.28 16.86 -10.62
CA ALA A 63 -5.02 18.12 -10.55
C ALA A 63 -6.06 18.14 -9.43
N ASP A 64 -6.81 17.05 -9.27
CA ASP A 64 -7.79 16.87 -8.20
C ASP A 64 -7.53 15.53 -7.50
N MET A 65 -6.73 15.58 -6.43
CA MET A 65 -6.39 14.40 -5.65
C MET A 65 -7.64 13.81 -4.97
N ALA A 66 -8.54 14.66 -4.48
CA ALA A 66 -9.71 14.21 -3.73
C ALA A 66 -10.69 13.46 -4.63
N ALA A 67 -10.95 13.95 -5.84
CA ALA A 67 -11.78 13.26 -6.81
C ALA A 67 -11.21 11.88 -7.18
N VAL A 68 -9.90 11.80 -7.45
CA VAL A 68 -9.25 10.53 -7.81
C VAL A 68 -9.33 9.52 -6.66
N VAL A 69 -9.02 9.92 -5.43
CA VAL A 69 -9.06 9.01 -4.26
C VAL A 69 -10.49 8.55 -3.96
N ARG A 70 -11.50 9.39 -4.17
CA ARG A 70 -12.92 9.08 -3.88
C ARG A 70 -13.53 8.02 -4.78
N GLU A 71 -12.89 7.72 -5.92
CA GLU A 71 -13.31 6.62 -6.80
C GLU A 71 -12.79 5.26 -6.35
N ALA A 72 -11.83 5.21 -5.42
CA ALA A 72 -11.08 4.01 -5.09
C ALA A 72 -11.83 3.09 -4.12
N ASP A 73 -11.79 1.79 -4.39
CA ASP A 73 -12.14 0.76 -3.41
C ASP A 73 -10.95 0.43 -2.49
N ILE A 74 -9.73 0.69 -2.97
CA ILE A 74 -8.47 0.50 -2.24
C ILE A 74 -7.62 1.76 -2.41
N VAL A 75 -7.29 2.41 -1.30
CA VAL A 75 -6.43 3.60 -1.26
C VAL A 75 -5.11 3.22 -0.59
N ILE A 76 -3.98 3.49 -1.25
CA ILE A 76 -2.66 3.34 -0.65
C ILE A 76 -1.96 4.69 -0.56
N GLY A 77 -1.71 5.16 0.66
CA GLY A 77 -0.88 6.35 0.94
C GLY A 77 0.60 5.98 0.96
N ALA A 78 1.38 6.52 0.02
CA ALA A 78 2.82 6.27 -0.13
C ALA A 78 3.58 7.54 -0.60
N ALA A 79 3.12 8.71 -0.17
CA ALA A 79 3.65 10.01 -0.49
C ALA A 79 4.66 10.53 0.54
N GLY A 80 4.56 10.09 1.80
CA GLY A 80 5.42 10.57 2.89
C GLY A 80 5.07 11.99 3.35
N GLN A 81 3.79 12.35 3.28
CA GLN A 81 3.24 13.64 3.66
C GLN A 81 2.16 13.45 4.71
N ALA A 82 2.47 13.87 5.94
CA ALA A 82 1.60 13.73 7.10
C ALA A 82 0.13 14.13 6.82
N ARG A 83 -0.79 13.19 7.07
CA ARG A 83 -2.25 13.41 7.11
C ARG A 83 -2.85 14.06 5.86
N MET A 84 -2.25 13.85 4.70
CA MET A 84 -2.75 14.42 3.44
C MET A 84 -4.02 13.74 2.91
N ILE A 85 -4.26 12.47 3.27
CA ILE A 85 -5.44 11.73 2.88
C ILE A 85 -6.48 11.87 4.00
N THR A 86 -7.54 12.64 3.73
CA THR A 86 -8.60 12.99 4.68
C THR A 86 -9.88 12.20 4.44
N ALA A 87 -10.77 12.17 5.43
CA ALA A 87 -11.99 11.36 5.39
C ALA A 87 -12.94 11.68 4.22
N ASP A 88 -13.03 12.94 3.81
CA ASP A 88 -13.87 13.37 2.68
C ASP A 88 -13.37 12.84 1.32
N MET A 89 -12.11 12.39 1.24
CA MET A 89 -11.53 11.78 0.06
C MET A 89 -11.85 10.29 -0.04
N ILE A 90 -12.32 9.65 1.03
CA ILE A 90 -12.46 8.20 1.11
C ILE A 90 -13.87 7.77 0.71
N LYS A 91 -13.94 6.78 -0.20
CA LYS A 91 -15.19 6.09 -0.50
C LYS A 91 -15.62 5.28 0.73
N PRO A 92 -16.89 5.39 1.19
CA PRO A 92 -17.38 4.58 2.30
C PRO A 92 -17.13 3.08 2.08
N GLY A 93 -16.56 2.42 3.08
CA GLY A 93 -16.21 1.00 3.02
C GLY A 93 -14.92 0.65 2.27
N ALA A 94 -14.19 1.64 1.72
CA ALA A 94 -12.90 1.39 1.08
C ALA A 94 -11.85 0.84 2.05
N ALA A 95 -10.90 0.09 1.52
CA ALA A 95 -9.70 -0.31 2.25
C ALA A 95 -8.62 0.76 2.13
N VAL A 96 -8.06 1.20 3.24
CA VAL A 96 -7.03 2.25 3.31
C VAL A 96 -5.75 1.68 3.90
N ILE A 97 -4.67 1.71 3.13
CA ILE A 97 -3.35 1.23 3.55
C ILE A 97 -2.38 2.41 3.60
N ASP A 98 -1.94 2.74 4.81
CA ASP A 98 -1.00 3.82 5.08
C ASP A 98 0.43 3.28 5.15
N VAL A 99 1.20 3.58 4.10
CA VAL A 99 2.63 3.26 3.97
C VAL A 99 3.50 4.47 4.31
N GLY A 100 2.90 5.66 4.32
CA GLY A 100 3.60 6.91 4.58
C GLY A 100 4.22 6.95 5.96
N VAL A 101 5.41 7.55 6.05
CA VAL A 101 6.07 7.79 7.34
C VAL A 101 6.55 9.23 7.34
N SER A 102 5.97 10.04 8.21
CA SER A 102 6.40 11.39 8.52
C SER A 102 6.76 11.50 10.00
N ARG A 103 7.84 12.24 10.30
CA ARG A 103 8.26 12.53 11.67
C ARG A 103 7.78 13.93 12.05
N THR A 104 7.10 14.01 13.19
CA THR A 104 6.62 15.26 13.78
C THR A 104 7.13 15.37 15.21
N GLU A 105 6.94 16.54 15.83
CA GLU A 105 7.27 16.75 17.25
C GLU A 105 6.50 15.79 18.17
N SER A 106 5.28 15.39 17.78
CA SER A 106 4.43 14.48 18.54
C SER A 106 4.64 12.99 18.20
N GLY A 107 5.60 12.68 17.31
CA GLY A 107 5.96 11.31 16.94
C GLY A 107 5.78 10.99 15.47
N ILE A 108 5.68 9.69 15.18
CA ILE A 108 5.53 9.17 13.82
C ILE A 108 4.06 9.17 13.44
N VAL A 109 3.74 9.75 12.28
CA VAL A 109 2.41 9.75 11.67
C VAL A 109 2.52 9.31 10.21
N GLY A 110 1.42 8.86 9.63
CA GLY A 110 1.37 8.45 8.23
C GLY A 110 0.75 9.48 7.31
N ASP A 111 0.49 9.06 6.07
CA ASP A 111 -0.13 9.90 5.05
C ASP A 111 -1.63 10.10 5.28
N VAL A 112 -2.25 9.26 6.11
CA VAL A 112 -3.69 9.22 6.35
C VAL A 112 -4.04 9.91 7.66
N ASP A 113 -5.06 10.76 7.65
CA ASP A 113 -5.66 11.29 8.88
C ASP A 113 -6.51 10.20 9.55
N TYR A 114 -5.84 9.33 10.31
CA TYR A 114 -6.36 8.04 10.74
C TYR A 114 -7.73 8.11 11.42
N ALA A 115 -7.90 8.97 12.44
CA ALA A 115 -9.10 8.98 13.26
C ALA A 115 -10.38 9.26 12.44
N PRO A 116 -10.48 10.37 11.68
CA PRO A 116 -11.67 10.62 10.87
C PRO A 116 -11.81 9.64 9.69
N VAL A 117 -10.70 9.13 9.13
CA VAL A 117 -10.78 8.15 8.04
C VAL A 117 -11.28 6.78 8.53
N ALA A 118 -10.94 6.37 9.75
CA ALA A 118 -11.37 5.10 10.34
C ALA A 118 -12.91 5.01 10.50
N GLU A 119 -13.60 6.14 10.62
CA GLU A 119 -15.06 6.21 10.69
C GLU A 119 -15.74 5.96 9.32
N VAL A 120 -14.99 6.06 8.22
CA VAL A 120 -15.51 5.95 6.84
C VAL A 120 -15.01 4.67 6.15
N ALA A 121 -13.75 4.32 6.37
CA ALA A 121 -13.09 3.18 5.74
C ALA A 121 -13.64 1.85 6.30
N GLY A 122 -13.76 0.85 5.42
CA GLY A 122 -14.09 -0.52 5.85
C GLY A 122 -12.88 -1.22 6.49
N PHE A 123 -11.68 -0.82 6.08
CA PHE A 123 -10.40 -1.30 6.62
C PHE A 123 -9.41 -0.14 6.64
N ILE A 124 -8.60 -0.04 7.69
CA ILE A 124 -7.51 0.94 7.77
C ILE A 124 -6.31 0.36 8.51
N THR A 125 -5.10 0.60 8.02
CA THR A 125 -3.88 0.27 8.75
C THR A 125 -3.49 1.40 9.71
N PRO A 126 -3.08 1.10 10.96
CA PRO A 126 -2.55 2.11 11.86
C PRO A 126 -1.14 2.55 11.46
N MET A 127 -0.78 3.79 11.80
CA MET A 127 0.59 4.29 11.72
C MET A 127 0.98 4.93 13.07
N PRO A 128 1.99 4.40 13.77
CA PRO A 128 2.78 3.19 13.49
C PRO A 128 2.02 1.87 13.69
N GLY A 129 2.63 0.75 13.30
CA GLY A 129 2.14 -0.60 13.62
C GLY A 129 1.44 -1.36 12.48
N GLY A 130 1.15 -0.70 11.36
CA GLY A 130 0.56 -1.33 10.17
C GLY A 130 1.60 -1.91 9.21
N THR A 131 2.03 -1.08 8.25
CA THR A 131 2.86 -1.49 7.10
C THR A 131 4.35 -1.66 7.43
N GLY A 132 4.83 -1.01 8.49
CA GLY A 132 6.22 -1.10 8.96
C GLY A 132 6.66 -2.54 9.30
N PRO A 133 5.97 -3.25 10.22
CA PRO A 133 6.27 -4.64 10.54
C PRO A 133 6.26 -5.57 9.32
N MET A 134 5.35 -5.33 8.38
CA MET A 134 5.25 -6.13 7.14
C MET A 134 6.46 -5.93 6.23
N THR A 135 7.06 -4.74 6.20
CA THR A 135 8.28 -4.51 5.43
C THR A 135 9.43 -5.38 5.95
N ILE A 136 9.55 -5.54 7.27
CA ILE A 136 10.57 -6.40 7.90
C ILE A 136 10.24 -7.88 7.64
N ALA A 137 8.98 -8.30 7.81
CA ALA A 137 8.58 -9.67 7.53
C ALA A 137 8.85 -10.07 6.08
N CYS A 138 8.51 -9.22 5.12
CA CYS A 138 8.74 -9.47 3.70
C CYS A 138 10.22 -9.38 3.30
N LEU A 139 11.07 -8.67 4.07
CA LEU A 139 12.52 -8.78 3.91
C LEU A 139 12.98 -10.20 4.24
N MET A 140 12.56 -10.75 5.38
CA MET A 140 12.89 -12.12 5.78
C MET A 140 12.37 -13.15 4.77
N GLU A 141 11.14 -12.96 4.27
CA GLU A 141 10.54 -13.78 3.21
C GLU A 141 11.38 -13.76 1.92
N ASN A 142 11.78 -12.58 1.48
CA ASN A 142 12.63 -12.41 0.29
C ASN A 142 14.02 -13.04 0.49
N THR A 143 14.61 -12.91 1.68
CA THR A 143 15.92 -13.52 2.01
C THR A 143 15.83 -15.04 1.93
N LEU A 144 14.79 -15.64 2.51
CA LEU A 144 14.56 -17.08 2.44
C LEU A 144 14.35 -17.53 0.98
N THR A 145 13.50 -16.82 0.24
CA THR A 145 13.24 -17.08 -1.18
C THR A 145 14.53 -17.01 -2.01
N ALA A 146 15.38 -16.01 -1.76
CA ALA A 146 16.66 -15.86 -2.45
C ALA A 146 17.60 -17.03 -2.18
N ALA A 147 17.71 -17.48 -0.92
CA ALA A 147 18.52 -18.63 -0.55
C ALA A 147 18.02 -19.92 -1.23
N GLN A 148 16.70 -20.13 -1.30
CA GLN A 148 16.10 -21.25 -2.02
C GLN A 148 16.40 -21.21 -3.53
N LEU A 149 16.28 -20.04 -4.17
CA LEU A 149 16.59 -19.86 -5.59
C LEU A 149 18.07 -20.10 -5.91
N GLN A 150 18.96 -19.91 -4.93
CA GLN A 150 20.39 -20.21 -5.05
C GLN A 150 20.74 -21.67 -4.72
N GLY A 151 19.75 -22.50 -4.35
CA GLY A 151 19.98 -23.90 -3.98
C GLY A 151 20.64 -24.08 -2.61
N ALA A 152 20.52 -23.09 -1.71
CA ALA A 152 21.09 -23.19 -0.36
C ALA A 152 20.39 -24.25 0.52
N PHE A 153 19.19 -24.66 0.13
CA PHE A 153 18.42 -25.72 0.78
C PHE A 153 17.98 -26.72 -0.29
N GLU A 154 18.33 -28.00 -0.12
CA GLU A 154 17.72 -29.09 -0.89
C GLU A 154 16.27 -29.27 -0.41
N GLY A 155 15.34 -29.42 -1.36
CA GLY A 155 13.91 -29.62 -1.09
C GLY A 155 13.60 -30.98 -0.51
#